data_AF-A0AAU8N3V8-F1
#
_entry.id   AF-A0AAU8N3V8-F1
#
_cell.length_a   1.000
_cell.length_b   1.000
_cell.length_c   1.000
_cell.angle_alpha   90.00
_cell.angle_beta   90.00
_cell.angle_gamma   90.00
#
_symmetry.space_group_name_H-M   'P 1'
#
loop_
_entity.id
_entity.type
_entity.pdbx_description
1 polymer ?
#
loop_
_entity_poly.entity_id
_entity_poly.type
_entity_poly.pdbx_seq_one_letter_code
_entity_poly.pdbx_strand_id
1 'polypeptide(L)'
;MSSISAERQKQLDYVGLDVGDLRLLADHRPVFKKVVEEVVDHFYEHIGRYPELMELIDRFSNIDRLKETQRMYWLSMTDGIVDDAYIEQRITIGLVHSRIGLTANYYLGAYMVYLDIATNIFQQLIPASWHPVIHALSKMFNLDSQLVLEAYEKQEKEQLEELAADQDHTLQAITKITQELTGMITELNENAVSISAVAKETAVSQDQAHMLLEELTGEMQQIEKMGELIREISDQSHLVGLNAAIEAAHAGEFGRGFEVVASEVRKLAASSREAQSKIQSNLDQIMEKLRKVQHESTRTSSGARSQASRSSELAVFATAMERLAADLKKLEQQQDK
;
A
#
# COMPACT_ATOMS: atom_id res chain seq x y z
N MET A 1 15.89 6.61 -59.44
CA MET A 1 16.66 7.52 -58.56
C MET A 1 16.46 6.98 -57.16
N SER A 2 17.55 6.60 -56.49
CA SER A 2 17.53 5.98 -55.17
C SER A 2 16.74 6.86 -54.20
N SER A 3 15.68 6.30 -53.59
CA SER A 3 14.97 6.87 -52.45
C SER A 3 15.86 6.64 -51.24
N ILE A 4 16.78 7.56 -51.00
CA ILE A 4 17.57 7.55 -49.77
C ILE A 4 17.56 8.95 -49.18
N SER A 5 17.31 9.04 -47.88
CA SER A 5 17.26 10.34 -47.21
C SER A 5 18.63 11.04 -47.25
N ALA A 6 18.64 12.38 -47.16
CA ALA A 6 19.87 13.16 -47.16
C ALA A 6 20.80 12.81 -45.97
N GLU A 7 20.23 12.35 -44.85
CA GLU A 7 20.96 11.87 -43.69
C GLU A 7 21.62 10.52 -43.98
N ARG A 8 20.86 9.58 -44.55
CA ARG A 8 21.38 8.26 -44.94
C ARG A 8 22.44 8.35 -46.01
N GLN A 9 22.30 9.28 -46.96
CA GLN A 9 23.35 9.55 -47.94
C GLN A 9 24.66 10.01 -47.27
N LYS A 10 24.59 10.92 -46.30
CA LYS A 10 25.79 11.35 -45.55
C LYS A 10 26.44 10.19 -44.79
N GLN A 11 25.65 9.29 -44.23
CA GLN A 11 26.15 8.10 -43.54
C GLN A 11 26.90 7.17 -44.51
N LEU A 12 26.35 6.91 -45.70
CA LEU A 12 27.02 6.14 -46.76
C LEU A 12 28.32 6.81 -47.20
N ASP A 13 28.29 8.12 -47.41
CA ASP A 13 29.46 8.91 -47.81
C ASP A 13 30.55 8.85 -46.73
N TYR A 14 30.20 8.88 -45.45
CA TYR A 14 31.14 8.79 -44.33
C TYR A 14 31.79 7.40 -44.22
N VAL A 15 31.02 6.33 -44.40
CA VAL A 15 31.54 4.95 -44.49
C VAL A 15 32.40 4.76 -45.75
N GLY A 16 32.21 5.62 -46.75
CA GLY A 16 32.86 5.52 -48.05
C GLY A 16 32.33 4.35 -48.87
N LEU A 17 31.07 3.96 -48.65
CA LEU A 17 30.39 2.91 -49.41
C LEU A 17 29.77 3.52 -50.67
N ASP A 18 30.44 3.36 -51.81
CA ASP A 18 30.02 4.00 -53.06
C ASP A 18 29.37 3.03 -54.05
N VAL A 19 28.90 3.58 -55.18
CA VAL A 19 28.28 2.79 -56.27
C VAL A 19 29.24 1.76 -56.85
N GLY A 20 30.56 2.02 -56.81
CA GLY A 20 31.61 1.09 -57.22
C GLY A 20 31.69 -0.11 -56.29
N ASP A 21 31.67 0.10 -54.97
CA ASP A 21 31.61 -0.97 -53.97
C ASP A 21 30.34 -1.83 -54.15
N LEU A 22 29.17 -1.19 -54.28
CA LEU A 22 27.90 -1.91 -54.47
C LEU A 22 27.87 -2.74 -55.75
N ARG A 23 28.39 -2.18 -56.84
CA ARG A 23 28.53 -2.91 -58.11
C ARG A 23 29.52 -4.06 -57.99
N LEU A 24 30.65 -3.84 -57.31
CA LEU A 24 31.65 -4.87 -57.09
C LEU A 24 31.07 -6.08 -56.35
N LEU A 25 30.27 -5.85 -55.31
CA LEU A 25 29.58 -6.91 -54.58
C LEU A 25 28.53 -7.62 -55.44
N ALA A 26 27.75 -6.87 -56.23
CA ALA A 26 26.75 -7.44 -57.14
C ALA A 26 27.38 -8.31 -58.24
N ASP A 27 28.48 -7.86 -58.85
CA ASP A 27 29.21 -8.60 -59.89
C ASP A 27 29.79 -9.92 -59.33
N HIS A 28 30.12 -9.97 -58.05
CA HIS A 28 30.61 -11.18 -57.36
C HIS A 28 29.51 -12.03 -56.71
N ARG A 29 28.21 -11.72 -56.91
CA ARG A 29 27.09 -12.50 -56.34
C ARG A 29 27.19 -14.02 -56.56
N PRO A 30 27.62 -14.55 -57.73
CA PRO A 30 27.80 -15.99 -57.91
C PRO A 30 28.86 -16.62 -56.99
N VAL A 31 29.90 -15.86 -56.62
CA VAL A 31 30.91 -16.28 -55.64
C VAL A 31 30.30 -16.23 -54.24
N PHE A 32 29.57 -15.17 -53.89
CA PHE A 32 28.87 -15.06 -52.61
C PHE A 32 27.89 -16.21 -52.36
N LYS A 33 27.17 -16.69 -53.38
CA LYS A 33 26.33 -17.90 -53.25
C LYS A 33 27.08 -19.14 -52.77
N LYS A 34 28.37 -19.27 -53.08
CA LYS A 34 29.22 -20.37 -52.59
C LYS A 34 29.76 -20.06 -51.19
N VAL A 35 30.22 -18.83 -50.99
CA VAL A 35 30.79 -18.38 -49.71
C VAL A 35 29.76 -18.47 -48.57
N VAL A 36 28.52 -18.04 -48.84
CA VAL A 36 27.46 -17.93 -47.83
C VAL A 36 27.06 -19.30 -47.25
N GLU A 37 27.12 -20.38 -48.03
CA GLU A 37 26.86 -21.73 -47.53
C GLU A 37 27.86 -22.11 -46.43
N GLU A 38 29.15 -21.95 -46.69
CA GLU A 38 30.21 -22.30 -45.74
C GLU A 38 30.30 -21.31 -44.56
N VAL A 39 30.13 -20.01 -44.82
CA VAL A 39 30.18 -18.98 -43.78
C VAL A 39 29.10 -19.17 -42.75
N VAL A 40 27.86 -19.45 -43.17
CA VAL A 40 26.74 -19.62 -42.25
C VAL A 40 26.91 -20.89 -41.42
N ASP A 41 27.37 -21.99 -42.02
CA ASP A 41 27.61 -23.22 -41.27
C ASP A 41 28.69 -23.05 -40.20
N HIS A 42 29.85 -22.49 -40.56
CA HIS A 42 30.92 -22.19 -39.61
C HIS A 42 30.53 -21.15 -38.55
N PHE A 43 29.68 -20.18 -38.89
CA PHE A 43 29.16 -19.21 -37.93
C PHE A 43 28.35 -19.89 -36.84
N TYR A 44 27.41 -20.78 -37.18
CA TYR A 44 26.62 -21.49 -36.17
C TYR A 44 27.44 -22.53 -35.40
N GLU A 45 28.48 -23.11 -36.00
CA GLU A 45 29.47 -23.91 -35.24
C GLU A 45 30.23 -23.07 -34.21
N HIS A 46 30.55 -21.82 -34.53
CA HIS A 46 31.15 -20.88 -33.59
C HIS A 46 30.17 -20.50 -32.47
N ILE A 47 28.93 -20.14 -32.82
CA ILE A 47 27.86 -19.81 -31.85
C ILE A 47 27.60 -20.98 -30.91
N GLY A 48 27.65 -22.23 -31.40
CA GLY A 48 27.48 -23.44 -30.59
C GLY A 48 28.48 -23.61 -29.44
N ARG A 49 29.56 -22.81 -29.40
CA ARG A 49 30.53 -22.78 -28.30
C ARG A 49 30.07 -21.91 -27.12
N TYR A 50 29.00 -21.15 -27.28
CA TYR A 50 28.47 -20.21 -26.29
C TYR A 50 27.09 -20.68 -25.82
N PRO A 51 26.99 -21.37 -24.66
CA PRO A 51 25.73 -21.94 -24.17
C PRO A 51 24.60 -20.91 -24.03
N GLU A 52 24.93 -19.68 -23.63
CA GLU A 52 23.98 -18.58 -23.48
C GLU A 52 23.32 -18.15 -24.80
N LEU A 53 24.06 -18.22 -25.92
CA LEU A 53 23.52 -17.92 -27.25
C LEU A 53 22.68 -19.09 -27.77
N MET A 54 23.06 -20.32 -27.43
CA MET A 54 22.28 -21.51 -27.76
C MET A 54 20.94 -21.53 -27.04
N GLU A 55 20.91 -21.19 -25.75
CA GLU A 55 19.66 -21.05 -25.00
C GLU A 55 18.74 -19.99 -25.62
N LEU A 56 19.32 -18.87 -26.05
CA LEU A 56 18.57 -17.81 -26.71
C LEU A 56 17.97 -18.28 -28.04
N ILE A 57 18.73 -19.01 -28.85
CA ILE A 57 18.26 -19.60 -30.11
C ILE A 57 17.13 -20.58 -29.84
N ASP A 58 17.30 -21.52 -28.91
CA ASP A 58 16.30 -22.55 -28.60
C ASP A 58 14.98 -21.97 -28.08
N ARG A 59 15.04 -20.82 -27.41
CA ARG A 59 13.86 -20.11 -26.90
C ARG A 59 13.01 -19.48 -28.01
N PHE A 60 13.65 -18.96 -29.06
CA PHE A 60 12.98 -18.12 -30.05
C PHE A 60 12.95 -18.72 -31.48
N SER A 61 13.78 -19.72 -31.78
CA SER A 61 13.91 -20.32 -33.11
C SER A 61 14.62 -21.70 -33.06
N ASN A 62 15.25 -22.09 -34.16
CA ASN A 62 16.17 -23.23 -34.26
C ASN A 62 17.27 -22.95 -35.30
N ILE A 63 18.41 -23.63 -35.20
CA ILE A 63 19.57 -23.41 -36.07
C ILE A 63 19.22 -23.56 -37.56
N ASP A 64 18.49 -24.59 -37.96
CA ASP A 64 18.24 -24.86 -39.39
C ASP A 64 17.49 -23.71 -40.06
N ARG A 65 16.43 -23.22 -39.39
CA ARG A 65 15.67 -22.06 -39.84
C ARG A 65 16.54 -20.79 -39.84
N LEU A 66 17.33 -20.59 -38.79
CA LEU A 66 18.18 -19.40 -38.68
C LEU A 66 19.26 -19.38 -39.76
N LYS A 67 19.86 -20.53 -40.08
CA LYS A 67 20.81 -20.67 -41.19
C LYS A 67 20.19 -20.22 -42.51
N GLU A 68 18.97 -20.67 -42.83
CA GLU A 68 18.27 -20.23 -44.05
C GLU A 68 18.08 -18.70 -44.08
N THR A 69 17.59 -18.11 -42.99
CA THR A 69 17.41 -16.65 -42.91
C THR A 69 18.72 -15.89 -43.01
N GLN A 70 19.79 -16.41 -42.41
CA GLN A 70 21.11 -15.79 -42.42
C GLN A 70 21.76 -15.86 -43.81
N ARG A 71 21.53 -16.94 -44.56
CA ARG A 71 21.99 -17.04 -45.96
C ARG A 71 21.32 -15.98 -46.83
N MET A 72 20.00 -15.83 -46.69
CA MET A 72 19.24 -14.80 -47.42
C MET A 72 19.68 -13.39 -47.03
N TYR A 73 19.95 -13.16 -45.75
CA TYR A 73 20.47 -11.90 -45.23
C TYR A 73 21.79 -11.52 -45.91
N TRP A 74 22.76 -12.43 -45.92
CA TRP A 74 24.05 -12.22 -46.58
C TRP A 74 23.91 -11.94 -48.09
N LEU A 75 23.07 -12.71 -48.79
CA LEU A 75 22.88 -12.52 -50.23
C LEU A 75 22.27 -11.16 -50.56
N SER A 76 21.39 -10.63 -49.70
CA SER A 76 20.81 -9.30 -49.91
C SER A 76 21.86 -8.17 -49.88
N MET A 77 23.01 -8.35 -49.22
CA MET A 77 24.12 -7.37 -49.27
C MET A 77 24.78 -7.29 -50.65
N THR A 78 24.49 -8.23 -51.54
CA THR A 78 25.04 -8.31 -52.90
C THR A 78 24.01 -7.96 -53.96
N ASP A 79 22.87 -7.36 -53.59
CA ASP A 79 21.85 -6.90 -54.54
C ASP A 79 22.30 -5.64 -55.31
N GLY A 80 23.37 -4.97 -54.85
CA GLY A 80 23.93 -3.77 -55.48
C GLY A 80 23.11 -2.50 -55.24
N ILE A 81 22.14 -2.55 -54.34
CA ILE A 81 21.22 -1.45 -54.01
C ILE A 81 21.17 -1.30 -52.49
N VAL A 82 21.35 -0.08 -52.02
CA VAL A 82 21.08 0.35 -50.63
C VAL A 82 20.12 1.53 -50.72
N ASP A 83 18.85 1.27 -50.50
CA ASP A 83 17.77 2.25 -50.46
C ASP A 83 17.11 2.27 -49.06
N ASP A 84 16.13 3.16 -48.87
CA ASP A 84 15.42 3.25 -47.59
C ASP A 84 14.79 1.89 -47.17
N ALA A 85 14.30 1.09 -48.11
CA ALA A 85 13.71 -0.22 -47.82
C ALA A 85 14.74 -1.22 -47.30
N TYR A 86 15.93 -1.26 -47.89
CA TYR A 86 17.06 -2.03 -47.37
C TYR A 86 17.39 -1.60 -45.94
N ILE A 87 17.50 -0.30 -45.69
CA ILE A 87 17.86 0.27 -44.39
C ILE A 87 16.80 -0.07 -43.32
N GLU A 88 15.52 0.13 -43.62
CA GLU A 88 14.40 -0.21 -42.72
C GLU A 88 14.40 -1.69 -42.33
N GLN A 89 14.72 -2.57 -43.28
CA GLN A 89 14.84 -4.00 -43.02
C GLN A 89 15.97 -4.28 -42.01
N ARG A 90 17.13 -3.62 -42.12
CA ARG A 90 18.26 -3.78 -41.19
C ARG A 90 17.93 -3.29 -39.78
N ILE A 91 17.30 -2.13 -39.67
CA ILE A 91 16.82 -1.59 -38.39
C ILE A 91 15.82 -2.56 -37.75
N THR A 92 14.87 -3.10 -38.53
CA THR A 92 13.89 -4.07 -38.04
C THR A 92 14.56 -5.32 -37.46
N ILE A 93 15.60 -5.82 -38.12
CA ILE A 93 16.37 -6.98 -37.65
C ILE A 93 17.14 -6.65 -36.36
N GLY A 94 17.73 -5.45 -36.27
CA GLY A 94 18.35 -4.97 -35.04
C GLY A 94 17.36 -4.93 -33.86
N LEU A 95 16.16 -4.41 -34.09
CA LEU A 95 15.07 -4.38 -33.09
C LEU A 95 14.65 -5.79 -32.65
N VAL A 96 14.60 -6.77 -33.57
CA VAL A 96 14.28 -8.16 -33.21
C VAL A 96 15.34 -8.72 -32.25
N HIS A 97 16.63 -8.53 -32.55
CA HIS A 97 17.72 -9.03 -31.71
C HIS A 97 17.77 -8.33 -30.34
N SER A 98 17.54 -7.02 -30.31
CA SER A 98 17.42 -6.27 -29.06
C SER A 98 16.24 -6.77 -28.21
N ARG A 99 15.08 -7.02 -28.83
CA ARG A 99 13.87 -7.53 -28.16
C ARG A 99 14.05 -8.92 -27.55
N ILE A 100 14.78 -9.82 -28.22
CA ILE A 100 15.05 -11.16 -27.65
C ILE A 100 16.14 -11.13 -26.57
N GLY A 101 16.83 -10.00 -26.38
CA GLY A 101 17.87 -9.83 -25.36
C GLY A 101 19.27 -10.23 -25.83
N LEU A 102 19.51 -10.30 -27.14
CA LEU A 102 20.87 -10.44 -27.64
C LEU A 102 21.64 -9.14 -27.38
N THR A 103 22.74 -9.19 -26.65
CA THR A 103 23.52 -7.97 -26.36
C THR A 103 24.24 -7.47 -27.61
N ALA A 104 24.43 -6.16 -27.72
CA ALA A 104 25.16 -5.54 -28.82
C ALA A 104 26.60 -6.09 -28.95
N ASN A 105 27.22 -6.54 -27.85
CA ASN A 105 28.56 -7.12 -27.87
C ASN A 105 28.64 -8.40 -28.71
N TYR A 106 27.69 -9.33 -28.55
CA TYR A 106 27.65 -10.55 -29.36
C TYR A 106 27.28 -10.24 -30.82
N TYR A 107 26.35 -9.31 -31.03
CA TYR A 107 25.96 -8.89 -32.38
C TYR A 107 27.16 -8.28 -33.12
N LEU A 108 27.85 -7.31 -32.52
CA LEU A 108 29.01 -6.65 -33.13
C LEU A 108 30.17 -7.64 -33.34
N GLY A 109 30.39 -8.54 -32.38
CA GLY A 109 31.37 -9.62 -32.51
C GLY A 109 31.08 -10.57 -33.68
N ALA A 110 29.81 -10.84 -33.98
CA ALA A 110 29.42 -11.71 -35.09
C ALA A 110 29.95 -11.20 -36.45
N TYR A 111 30.01 -9.89 -36.68
CA TYR A 111 30.59 -9.34 -37.91
C TYR A 111 32.07 -9.68 -38.07
N MET A 112 32.84 -9.72 -36.98
CA MET A 112 34.25 -10.13 -37.05
C MET A 112 34.36 -11.62 -37.37
N VAL A 113 33.55 -12.47 -36.73
CA VAL A 113 33.49 -13.91 -37.03
C VAL A 113 33.15 -14.13 -38.51
N TYR A 114 32.17 -13.39 -39.03
CA TYR A 114 31.78 -13.41 -40.43
C TYR A 114 32.91 -12.99 -41.37
N LEU A 115 33.60 -11.89 -41.09
CA LEU A 115 34.71 -11.40 -41.92
C LEU A 115 35.91 -12.35 -41.90
N ASP A 116 36.23 -12.95 -40.76
CA ASP A 116 37.34 -13.91 -40.65
C ASP A 116 37.08 -15.15 -41.51
N ILE A 117 35.88 -15.73 -41.42
CA ILE A 117 35.52 -16.91 -42.21
C ILE A 117 35.46 -16.55 -43.70
N ALA A 118 34.79 -15.44 -44.05
CA ALA A 118 34.64 -15.01 -45.43
C ALA A 118 36.00 -14.69 -46.09
N THR A 119 36.92 -14.04 -45.37
CA THR A 119 38.27 -13.72 -45.88
C THR A 119 39.00 -14.97 -46.33
N ASN A 120 39.01 -16.01 -45.51
CA ASN A 120 39.67 -17.28 -45.82
C ASN A 120 39.09 -17.93 -47.08
N ILE A 121 37.76 -17.91 -47.24
CA ILE A 121 37.08 -18.51 -48.39
C ILE A 121 37.32 -17.67 -49.66
N PHE A 122 37.24 -16.33 -49.58
CA PHE A 122 37.51 -15.47 -50.72
C PHE A 122 38.95 -15.60 -51.24
N GLN A 123 39.94 -15.75 -50.35
CA GLN A 123 41.33 -16.02 -50.75
C GLN A 123 41.47 -17.30 -51.59
N GLN A 124 40.66 -18.32 -51.31
CA GLN A 124 40.67 -19.57 -52.05
C GLN A 124 39.91 -19.47 -53.38
N LEU A 125 38.74 -18.83 -53.38
CA LEU A 125 37.86 -18.78 -54.56
C LEU A 125 38.28 -17.72 -55.59
N ILE A 126 38.79 -16.57 -55.14
CA ILE A 126 39.14 -15.42 -55.98
C ILE A 126 40.50 -14.81 -55.56
N PRO A 127 41.61 -15.56 -55.63
CA PRO A 127 42.91 -15.14 -55.08
C PRO A 127 43.45 -13.84 -55.67
N ALA A 128 43.05 -13.48 -56.90
CA ALA A 128 43.50 -12.25 -57.56
C ALA A 128 42.67 -11.00 -57.18
N SER A 129 41.45 -11.16 -56.68
CA SER A 129 40.50 -10.05 -56.45
C SER A 129 39.80 -10.07 -55.09
N TRP A 130 40.18 -10.96 -54.17
CA TRP A 130 39.55 -11.08 -52.85
C TRP A 130 39.63 -9.79 -52.02
N HIS A 131 40.73 -9.04 -52.13
CA HIS A 131 40.99 -7.89 -51.27
C HIS A 131 40.00 -6.72 -51.48
N PRO A 132 39.74 -6.25 -52.72
CA PRO A 132 38.68 -5.27 -52.95
C PRO A 132 37.28 -5.76 -52.54
N VAL A 133 36.98 -7.05 -52.75
CA VAL A 133 35.65 -7.63 -52.44
C VAL A 133 35.41 -7.69 -50.94
N ILE A 134 36.38 -8.17 -50.16
CA ILE A 134 36.25 -8.20 -48.69
C ILE A 134 36.22 -6.79 -48.12
N HIS A 135 36.96 -5.84 -48.70
CA HIS A 135 36.93 -4.44 -48.25
C HIS A 135 35.56 -3.80 -48.46
N ALA A 136 34.93 -4.01 -49.63
CA ALA A 136 33.56 -3.56 -49.88
C ALA A 136 32.55 -4.24 -48.94
N LEU A 137 32.70 -5.54 -48.65
CA LEU A 137 31.88 -6.24 -47.66
C LEU A 137 32.07 -5.67 -46.24
N SER A 138 33.31 -5.35 -45.84
CA SER A 138 33.58 -4.74 -44.54
C SER A 138 32.90 -3.37 -44.40
N LYS A 139 32.86 -2.57 -45.47
CA LYS A 139 32.08 -1.32 -45.49
C LYS A 139 30.57 -1.59 -45.33
N MET A 140 30.04 -2.58 -46.03
CA MET A 140 28.64 -3.01 -45.88
C MET A 140 28.33 -3.44 -44.44
N PHE A 141 29.16 -4.27 -43.82
CA PHE A 141 28.97 -4.67 -42.42
C PHE A 141 29.16 -3.53 -41.44
N ASN A 142 30.03 -2.55 -41.75
CA ASN A 142 30.15 -1.37 -40.92
C ASN A 142 28.86 -0.53 -40.94
N LEU A 143 28.28 -0.31 -42.13
CA LEU A 143 26.96 0.33 -42.25
C LEU A 143 25.90 -0.47 -41.49
N ASP A 144 25.84 -1.77 -41.70
CA ASP A 144 24.89 -2.68 -41.05
C ASP A 144 24.99 -2.61 -39.51
N SER A 145 26.22 -2.57 -38.99
CA SER A 145 26.50 -2.39 -37.56
C SER A 145 25.96 -1.06 -37.03
N GLN A 146 26.12 0.04 -37.77
CA GLN A 146 25.61 1.35 -37.36
C GLN A 146 24.08 1.36 -37.31
N LEU A 147 23.40 0.75 -38.29
CA LEU A 147 21.94 0.66 -38.33
C LEU A 147 21.38 -0.21 -37.21
N VAL A 148 22.06 -1.30 -36.87
CA VAL A 148 21.70 -2.15 -35.72
C VAL A 148 21.92 -1.40 -34.42
N LEU A 149 23.04 -0.70 -34.25
CA LEU A 149 23.29 0.09 -33.04
C LEU A 149 22.24 1.18 -32.84
N GLU A 150 21.86 1.88 -33.92
CA GLU A 150 20.75 2.85 -33.91
C GLU A 150 19.44 2.23 -33.43
N ALA A 151 19.13 0.99 -33.87
CA ALA A 151 17.96 0.26 -33.41
C ALA A 151 17.98 -0.03 -31.90
N TYR A 152 19.15 -0.41 -31.37
CA TYR A 152 19.34 -0.68 -29.94
C TYR A 152 19.20 0.61 -29.12
N GLU A 153 19.86 1.69 -29.53
CA GLU A 153 19.78 3.00 -28.87
C GLU A 153 18.35 3.54 -28.85
N LYS A 154 17.61 3.38 -29.97
CA LYS A 154 16.21 3.79 -30.05
C LYS A 154 15.34 3.03 -29.05
N GLN A 155 15.49 1.70 -28.98
CA GLN A 155 14.72 0.88 -28.05
C GLN A 155 15.05 1.22 -26.58
N GLU A 156 16.33 1.42 -26.25
CA GLU A 156 16.75 1.81 -24.90
C GLU A 156 16.17 3.18 -24.52
N LYS A 157 16.18 4.13 -25.45
CA LYS A 157 15.57 5.45 -25.24
C LYS A 157 14.07 5.36 -25.01
N GLU A 158 13.34 4.56 -25.80
CA GLU A 158 11.90 4.35 -25.62
C GLU A 158 11.59 3.73 -24.24
N GLN A 159 12.40 2.76 -23.78
CA GLN A 159 12.27 2.17 -22.44
C GLN A 159 12.56 3.17 -21.32
N LEU A 160 13.56 4.04 -21.49
CA LEU A 160 13.87 5.10 -20.53
C LEU A 160 12.76 6.13 -20.44
N GLU A 161 12.15 6.51 -21.57
CA GLU A 161 11.00 7.43 -21.60
C GLU A 161 9.77 6.82 -20.91
N GLU A 162 9.50 5.52 -21.12
CA GLU A 162 8.42 4.80 -20.44
C GLU A 162 8.67 4.71 -18.92
N LEU A 163 9.89 4.38 -18.51
CA LEU A 163 10.27 4.32 -17.10
C LEU A 163 10.16 5.68 -16.41
N ALA A 164 10.56 6.76 -17.09
CA ALA A 164 10.43 8.12 -16.57
C ALA A 164 8.96 8.53 -16.41
N ALA A 165 8.10 8.15 -17.34
CA ALA A 165 6.66 8.41 -17.25
C ALA A 165 5.99 7.63 -16.09
N ASP A 166 6.37 6.36 -15.89
CA ASP A 166 5.88 5.56 -14.76
C ASP A 166 6.37 6.09 -13.40
N GLN A 167 7.62 6.58 -13.35
CA GLN A 167 8.15 7.25 -12.18
C GLN A 167 7.35 8.52 -11.82
N ASP A 168 7.04 9.37 -12.80
CA ASP A 168 6.23 10.58 -12.59
C ASP A 168 4.83 10.23 -12.07
N HIS A 169 4.17 9.23 -12.67
CA HIS A 169 2.86 8.76 -12.20
C HIS A 169 2.91 8.24 -10.76
N THR A 170 3.96 7.47 -10.42
CA THR A 170 4.17 6.96 -9.06
C THR A 170 4.38 8.09 -8.05
N LEU A 171 5.15 9.12 -8.41
CA LEU A 171 5.35 10.31 -7.56
C LEU A 171 4.05 11.05 -7.31
N GLN A 172 3.26 11.31 -8.36
CA GLN A 172 1.95 11.97 -8.21
C GLN A 172 1.01 11.17 -7.30
N ALA A 173 1.01 9.83 -7.40
CA ALA A 173 0.24 8.97 -6.52
C ALA A 173 0.70 9.08 -5.05
N ILE A 174 2.01 9.09 -4.79
CA ILE A 174 2.58 9.29 -3.45
C ILE A 174 2.20 10.67 -2.90
N THR A 175 2.25 11.72 -3.72
CA THR A 175 1.88 13.09 -3.32
C THR A 175 0.40 13.18 -2.93
N LYS A 176 -0.48 12.54 -3.68
CA LYS A 176 -1.91 12.45 -3.34
C LYS A 176 -2.12 11.73 -2.00
N ILE A 177 -1.49 10.57 -1.82
CA ILE A 177 -1.61 9.77 -0.59
C ILE A 177 -1.07 10.54 0.62
N THR A 178 0.04 11.26 0.49
CA THR A 178 0.60 12.07 1.58
C THR A 178 -0.28 13.27 1.95
N GLN A 179 -0.94 13.91 0.98
CA GLN A 179 -1.92 14.97 1.25
C GLN A 179 -3.15 14.43 2.01
N GLU A 180 -3.72 13.32 1.54
CA GLU A 180 -4.84 12.64 2.21
C GLU A 180 -4.45 12.21 3.63
N LEU A 181 -3.26 11.63 3.81
CA LEU A 181 -2.72 11.25 5.11
C LEU A 181 -2.58 12.44 6.05
N THR A 182 -2.08 13.57 5.55
CA THR A 182 -1.93 14.80 6.36
C THR A 182 -3.29 15.27 6.87
N GLY A 183 -4.32 15.29 6.01
CA GLY A 183 -5.68 15.64 6.42
C GLY A 183 -6.24 14.71 7.50
N MET A 184 -6.09 13.39 7.30
CA MET A 184 -6.52 12.40 8.29
C MET A 184 -5.80 12.54 9.64
N ILE A 185 -4.51 12.89 9.65
CA ILE A 185 -3.75 13.08 10.89
C ILE A 185 -4.27 14.31 11.66
N THR A 186 -4.55 15.41 10.97
CA THR A 186 -5.13 16.61 11.60
C THR A 186 -6.48 16.30 12.23
N GLU A 187 -7.38 15.62 11.50
CA GLU A 187 -8.68 15.21 12.03
C GLU A 187 -8.56 14.24 13.21
N LEU A 188 -7.63 13.29 13.15
CA LEU A 188 -7.35 12.37 14.26
C LEU A 188 -6.87 13.10 15.50
N ASN A 189 -6.02 14.10 15.35
CA ASN A 189 -5.52 14.91 16.47
C ASN A 189 -6.64 15.74 17.12
N GLU A 190 -7.48 16.40 16.31
CA GLU A 190 -8.65 17.15 16.82
C GLU A 190 -9.62 16.24 17.57
N ASN A 191 -9.91 15.07 17.02
CA ASN A 191 -10.75 14.06 17.65
C ASN A 191 -10.14 13.55 18.96
N ALA A 192 -8.84 13.26 18.99
CA ALA A 192 -8.15 12.81 20.19
C ALA A 192 -8.21 13.86 21.32
N VAL A 193 -7.98 15.14 21.00
CA VAL A 193 -8.11 16.24 21.96
C VAL A 193 -9.54 16.36 22.48
N SER A 194 -10.54 16.31 21.59
CA SER A 194 -11.96 16.39 21.94
C SER A 194 -12.39 15.23 22.87
N ILE A 195 -12.02 13.99 22.51
CA ILE A 195 -12.32 12.81 23.32
C ILE A 195 -11.65 12.91 24.70
N SER A 196 -10.41 13.40 24.77
CA SER A 196 -9.71 13.60 26.05
C SER A 196 -10.44 14.62 26.94
N ALA A 197 -10.93 15.71 26.36
CA ALA A 197 -11.68 16.74 27.08
C ALA A 197 -13.01 16.19 27.64
N VAL A 198 -13.82 15.54 26.80
CA VAL A 198 -15.09 14.92 27.21
C VAL A 198 -14.88 13.85 28.28
N ALA A 199 -13.81 13.05 28.15
CA ALA A 199 -13.49 12.02 29.12
C ALA A 199 -13.08 12.61 30.48
N LYS A 200 -12.31 13.71 30.50
CA LYS A 200 -11.98 14.43 31.75
C LYS A 200 -13.23 15.03 32.40
N GLU A 201 -14.10 15.66 31.62
CA GLU A 201 -15.36 16.21 32.11
C GLU A 201 -16.28 15.12 32.70
N THR A 202 -16.38 13.97 32.01
CA THR A 202 -17.13 12.82 32.50
C THR A 202 -16.59 12.32 33.83
N ALA A 203 -15.26 12.22 34.00
CA ALA A 203 -14.65 11.81 35.26
C ALA A 203 -14.99 12.78 36.40
N VAL A 204 -14.90 14.10 36.14
CA VAL A 204 -15.26 15.13 37.14
C VAL A 204 -16.73 15.04 37.52
N SER A 205 -17.63 14.88 36.54
CA SER A 205 -19.06 14.74 36.79
C SER A 205 -19.39 13.48 37.62
N GLN A 206 -18.69 12.37 37.37
CA GLN A 206 -18.85 11.15 38.18
C GLN A 206 -18.32 11.31 39.60
N ASP A 207 -17.20 12.01 39.79
CA ASP A 207 -16.67 12.28 41.12
C ASP A 207 -17.65 13.18 41.92
N GLN A 208 -18.31 14.15 41.26
CA GLN A 208 -19.38 14.95 41.87
C GLN A 208 -20.61 14.10 42.21
N ALA A 209 -21.03 13.20 41.32
CA ALA A 209 -22.14 12.27 41.59
C ALA A 209 -21.82 11.37 42.79
N HIS A 210 -20.57 10.94 42.94
CA HIS A 210 -20.13 10.14 44.09
C HIS A 210 -20.34 10.89 45.42
N MET A 211 -19.96 12.17 45.50
CA MET A 211 -20.17 12.97 46.71
C MET A 211 -21.66 13.10 47.06
N LEU A 212 -22.51 13.37 46.06
CA LEU A 212 -23.97 13.46 46.27
C LEU A 212 -24.57 12.12 46.74
N LEU A 213 -24.06 11.00 46.26
CA LEU A 213 -24.49 9.67 46.71
C LEU A 213 -24.06 9.38 48.15
N GLU A 214 -22.88 9.84 48.57
CA GLU A 214 -22.43 9.75 49.96
C GLU A 214 -23.31 10.58 50.90
N GLU A 215 -23.63 11.82 50.53
CA GLU A 215 -24.56 12.68 51.26
C GLU A 215 -25.94 12.02 51.40
N LEU A 216 -26.50 11.54 50.28
CA LEU A 216 -27.80 10.86 50.27
C LEU A 216 -27.80 9.56 51.10
N THR A 217 -26.68 8.82 51.10
CA THR A 217 -26.54 7.64 51.97
C THR A 217 -26.58 8.04 53.45
N GLY A 218 -25.97 9.16 53.81
CA GLY A 218 -26.05 9.73 55.16
C GLY A 218 -27.48 10.13 55.56
N GLU A 219 -28.21 10.80 54.68
CA GLU A 219 -29.62 11.17 54.91
C GLU A 219 -30.50 9.94 55.11
N MET A 220 -30.30 8.88 54.31
CA MET A 220 -31.04 7.62 54.42
C MET A 220 -30.82 6.93 55.76
N GLN A 221 -29.59 6.92 56.28
CA GLN A 221 -29.28 6.40 57.61
C GLN A 221 -29.96 7.22 58.72
N GLN A 222 -30.14 8.53 58.52
CA GLN A 222 -30.85 9.37 59.49
C GLN A 222 -32.36 9.07 59.50
N ILE A 223 -32.96 8.83 58.33
CA ILE A 223 -34.36 8.42 58.22
C ILE A 223 -34.58 7.04 58.86
N GLU A 224 -33.65 6.11 58.67
CA GLU A 224 -33.69 4.80 59.32
C GLU A 224 -33.75 4.92 60.85
N LYS A 225 -32.87 5.74 61.44
CA LYS A 225 -32.87 6.03 62.90
C LYS A 225 -34.18 6.68 63.36
N MET A 226 -34.75 7.62 62.60
CA MET A 226 -36.06 8.19 62.92
C MET A 226 -37.16 7.14 62.88
N GLY A 227 -37.06 6.21 61.93
CA GLY A 227 -37.96 5.08 61.80
C GLY A 227 -37.92 4.11 62.99
N GLU A 228 -36.73 3.84 63.54
CA GLU A 228 -36.55 3.08 64.77
C GLU A 228 -37.24 3.77 65.95
N LEU A 229 -37.03 5.08 66.11
CA LEU A 229 -37.66 5.86 67.17
C LEU A 229 -39.20 5.82 67.07
N ILE A 230 -39.77 5.96 65.87
CA ILE A 230 -41.23 5.88 65.66
C ILE A 230 -41.78 4.49 66.03
N ARG A 231 -41.00 3.44 65.78
CA ARG A 231 -41.35 2.06 66.15
C ARG A 231 -41.40 1.90 67.68
N GLU A 232 -40.39 2.41 68.38
CA GLU A 232 -40.36 2.43 69.85
C GLU A 232 -41.55 3.20 70.42
N ILE A 233 -41.85 4.38 69.87
CA ILE A 233 -43.01 5.19 70.29
C ILE A 233 -44.32 4.43 70.03
N SER A 234 -44.45 3.74 68.90
CA SER A 234 -45.64 2.91 68.60
C SER A 234 -45.78 1.76 69.59
N ASP A 235 -44.68 1.10 69.96
CA ASP A 235 -44.68 0.02 70.94
C ASP A 235 -45.07 0.49 72.33
N GLN A 236 -44.53 1.63 72.76
CA GLN A 236 -44.93 2.27 74.01
C GLN A 236 -46.39 2.71 73.97
N SER A 237 -46.86 3.34 72.88
CA SER A 237 -48.24 3.78 72.73
C SER A 237 -49.21 2.61 72.75
N HIS A 238 -48.83 1.47 72.15
CA HIS A 238 -49.63 0.24 72.21
C HIS A 238 -49.74 -0.30 73.65
N LEU A 239 -48.65 -0.28 74.42
CA LEU A 239 -48.63 -0.67 75.83
C LEU A 239 -49.46 0.28 76.70
N VAL A 240 -49.36 1.60 76.46
CA VAL A 240 -50.18 2.60 77.15
C VAL A 240 -51.66 2.40 76.86
N GLY A 241 -52.01 2.18 75.58
CA GLY A 241 -53.39 1.87 75.19
C GLY A 241 -53.89 0.55 75.78
N LEU A 242 -53.02 -0.46 75.92
CA LEU A 242 -53.35 -1.72 76.59
C LEU A 242 -53.63 -1.51 78.09
N ASN A 243 -52.77 -0.78 78.78
CA ASN A 243 -52.95 -0.46 80.21
C ASN A 243 -54.23 0.36 80.44
N ALA A 244 -54.52 1.32 79.56
CA ALA A 244 -55.74 2.12 79.62
C ALA A 244 -57.01 1.27 79.41
N ALA A 245 -56.98 0.28 78.51
CA ALA A 245 -58.10 -0.65 78.31
C ALA A 245 -58.33 -1.55 79.54
N ILE A 246 -57.26 -2.00 80.19
CA ILE A 246 -57.36 -2.77 81.45
C ILE A 246 -58.03 -1.93 82.53
N GLU A 247 -57.63 -0.67 82.70
CA GLU A 247 -58.21 0.23 83.70
C GLU A 247 -59.67 0.60 83.38
N ALA A 248 -59.98 0.79 82.10
CA ALA A 248 -61.34 1.03 81.62
C ALA A 248 -62.27 -0.16 81.90
N ALA A 249 -61.79 -1.39 81.72
CA ALA A 249 -62.50 -2.60 82.10
C ALA A 249 -62.69 -2.71 83.62
N HIS A 250 -61.70 -2.30 84.41
CA HIS A 250 -61.76 -2.29 85.88
C HIS A 250 -62.81 -1.30 86.43
N ALA A 251 -62.96 -0.14 85.80
CA ALA A 251 -63.94 0.89 86.16
C ALA A 251 -65.40 0.56 85.76
N GLY A 252 -65.62 -0.56 85.05
CA GLY A 252 -66.95 -1.06 84.70
C GLY A 252 -67.78 -0.07 83.86
N GLU A 253 -69.02 0.21 84.29
CA GLU A 253 -69.95 1.13 83.58
C GLU A 253 -69.38 2.55 83.39
N PHE A 254 -68.52 3.02 84.30
CA PHE A 254 -67.89 4.35 84.27
C PHE A 254 -66.67 4.42 83.34
N GLY A 255 -66.09 3.27 82.96
CA GLY A 255 -64.91 3.17 82.10
C GLY A 255 -65.20 3.11 80.59
N ARG A 256 -66.47 2.96 80.19
CA ARG A 256 -66.87 2.77 78.77
C ARG A 256 -66.32 3.85 77.82
N GLY A 257 -66.31 5.12 78.22
CA GLY A 257 -65.74 6.20 77.41
C GLY A 257 -64.22 6.11 77.27
N PHE A 258 -63.54 5.66 78.33
CA PHE A 258 -62.09 5.44 78.33
C PHE A 258 -61.69 4.22 77.48
N GLU A 259 -62.49 3.16 77.46
CA GLU A 259 -62.24 1.98 76.62
C GLU A 259 -62.20 2.33 75.12
N VAL A 260 -63.10 3.21 74.67
CA VAL A 260 -63.12 3.70 73.28
C VAL A 260 -61.81 4.42 72.94
N VAL A 261 -61.33 5.30 73.83
CA VAL A 261 -60.06 6.01 73.64
C VAL A 261 -58.88 5.04 73.64
N ALA A 262 -58.85 4.07 74.57
CA ALA A 262 -57.80 3.07 74.66
C ALA A 262 -57.71 2.19 73.39
N SER A 263 -58.87 1.77 72.85
CA SER A 263 -58.96 1.06 71.58
C SER A 263 -58.44 1.90 70.42
N GLU A 264 -58.78 3.19 70.36
CA GLU A 264 -58.30 4.08 69.28
C GLU A 264 -56.78 4.29 69.34
N VAL A 265 -56.21 4.46 70.55
CA VAL A 265 -54.75 4.55 70.75
C VAL A 265 -54.05 3.27 70.29
N ARG A 266 -54.58 2.08 70.63
CA ARG A 266 -54.02 0.80 70.17
C ARG A 266 -54.07 0.66 68.65
N LYS A 267 -55.15 1.12 68.03
CA LYS A 267 -55.34 1.08 66.57
C LYS A 267 -54.41 2.05 65.84
N LEU A 268 -54.19 3.25 66.40
CA LEU A 268 -53.20 4.21 65.91
C LEU A 268 -51.77 3.65 66.02
N ALA A 269 -51.43 3.06 67.17
CA ALA A 269 -50.12 2.42 67.37
C ALA A 269 -49.88 1.26 66.39
N ALA A 270 -50.89 0.42 66.13
CA ALA A 270 -50.80 -0.66 65.16
C ALA A 270 -50.63 -0.12 63.72
N SER A 271 -51.41 0.89 63.34
CA SER A 271 -51.30 1.57 62.04
C SER A 271 -49.91 2.21 61.85
N SER A 272 -49.35 2.79 62.91
CA SER A 272 -48.02 3.41 62.89
C SER A 272 -46.91 2.38 62.72
N ARG A 273 -46.99 1.19 63.36
CA ARG A 273 -46.09 0.06 63.08
C ARG A 273 -46.15 -0.40 61.63
N GLU A 274 -47.36 -0.55 61.07
CA GLU A 274 -47.52 -1.01 59.69
C GLU A 274 -46.91 0.01 58.70
N ALA A 275 -47.17 1.31 58.91
CA ALA A 275 -46.56 2.37 58.14
C ALA A 275 -45.03 2.34 58.25
N GLN A 276 -44.50 2.13 59.46
CA GLN A 276 -43.06 2.07 59.69
C GLN A 276 -42.40 0.86 59.00
N SER A 277 -43.07 -0.30 58.99
CA SER A 277 -42.58 -1.47 58.24
C SER A 277 -42.51 -1.21 56.74
N LYS A 278 -43.49 -0.50 56.16
CA LYS A 278 -43.46 -0.09 54.76
C LYS A 278 -42.35 0.91 54.48
N ILE A 279 -42.12 1.88 55.37
CA ILE A 279 -41.00 2.83 55.27
C ILE A 279 -39.67 2.08 55.26
N GLN A 280 -39.44 1.17 56.21
CA GLN A 280 -38.21 0.37 56.25
C GLN A 280 -37.97 -0.39 54.95
N SER A 281 -38.99 -1.10 54.44
CA SER A 281 -38.86 -1.83 53.18
C SER A 281 -38.52 -0.91 52.00
N ASN A 282 -39.04 0.32 51.98
CA ASN A 282 -38.70 1.29 50.94
C ASN A 282 -37.27 1.81 51.09
N LEU A 283 -36.80 2.06 52.33
CA LEU A 283 -35.42 2.48 52.61
C LEU A 283 -34.42 1.42 52.15
N ASP A 284 -34.69 0.14 52.46
CA ASP A 284 -33.84 -0.98 52.06
C ASP A 284 -33.69 -1.06 50.52
N GLN A 285 -34.81 -0.88 49.79
CA GLN A 285 -34.81 -0.86 48.33
C GLN A 285 -34.03 0.34 47.75
N ILE A 286 -34.15 1.52 48.36
CA ILE A 286 -33.42 2.71 47.94
C ILE A 286 -31.91 2.52 48.20
N MET A 287 -31.53 2.00 49.37
CA MET A 287 -30.14 1.69 49.72
C MET A 287 -29.51 0.70 48.73
N GLU A 288 -30.24 -0.33 48.31
CA GLU A 288 -29.75 -1.27 47.29
C GLU A 288 -29.52 -0.56 45.94
N LYS A 289 -30.46 0.31 45.52
CA LYS A 289 -30.31 1.09 44.28
C LYS A 289 -29.13 2.05 44.36
N LEU A 290 -28.93 2.72 45.50
CA LEU A 290 -27.79 3.63 45.71
C LEU A 290 -26.46 2.91 45.56
N ARG A 291 -26.30 1.72 46.16
CA ARG A 291 -25.08 0.91 46.00
C ARG A 291 -24.81 0.56 44.53
N LYS A 292 -25.86 0.23 43.76
CA LYS A 292 -25.72 -0.05 42.32
C LYS A 292 -25.26 1.19 41.55
N VAL A 293 -25.85 2.36 41.82
CA VAL A 293 -25.46 3.62 41.17
C VAL A 293 -24.03 4.02 41.56
N GLN A 294 -23.64 3.84 42.82
CA GLN A 294 -22.28 4.11 43.29
C GLN A 294 -21.25 3.25 42.56
N HIS A 295 -21.52 1.95 42.41
CA HIS A 295 -20.64 1.05 41.66
C HIS A 295 -20.49 1.45 40.19
N GLU A 296 -21.61 1.75 39.52
CA GLU A 296 -21.61 2.19 38.13
C GLU A 296 -20.91 3.54 37.94
N SER A 297 -21.02 4.44 38.91
CA SER A 297 -20.34 5.74 38.92
C SER A 297 -18.82 5.59 39.00
N THR A 298 -18.32 4.77 39.93
CA THR A 298 -16.88 4.47 40.03
C THR A 298 -16.35 3.80 38.77
N ARG A 299 -17.11 2.84 38.21
CA ARG A 299 -16.76 2.18 36.94
C ARG A 299 -16.64 3.19 35.81
N THR A 300 -17.60 4.12 35.70
CA THR A 300 -17.61 5.18 34.68
C THR A 300 -16.45 6.16 34.86
N SER A 301 -16.16 6.61 36.08
CA SER A 301 -15.01 7.50 36.36
C SER A 301 -13.68 6.84 35.95
N SER A 302 -13.49 5.56 36.29
CA SER A 302 -12.27 4.83 35.92
C SER A 302 -12.12 4.64 34.40
N GLY A 303 -13.22 4.34 33.69
CA GLY A 303 -13.26 4.25 32.24
C GLY A 303 -12.93 5.59 31.57
N ALA A 304 -13.53 6.67 32.06
CA ALA A 304 -13.30 8.01 31.56
C ALA A 304 -11.83 8.46 31.73
N ARG A 305 -11.21 8.21 32.90
CA ARG A 305 -9.78 8.48 33.12
C ARG A 305 -8.88 7.69 32.18
N SER A 306 -9.20 6.42 31.94
CA SER A 306 -8.45 5.56 31.01
C SER A 306 -8.57 6.05 29.56
N GLN A 307 -9.77 6.47 29.15
CA GLN A 307 -10.04 7.03 27.83
C GLN A 307 -9.29 8.34 27.60
N ALA A 308 -9.21 9.22 28.62
CA ALA A 308 -8.43 10.45 28.53
C ALA A 308 -6.93 10.17 28.31
N SER A 309 -6.36 9.16 28.97
CA SER A 309 -4.95 8.74 28.80
C SER A 309 -4.69 8.24 27.37
N ARG A 310 -5.51 7.29 26.90
CA ARG A 310 -5.39 6.73 25.54
C ARG A 310 -5.54 7.80 24.46
N SER A 311 -6.41 8.78 24.68
CA SER A 311 -6.59 9.90 23.75
C SER A 311 -5.37 10.81 23.73
N SER A 312 -4.69 11.00 24.86
CA SER A 312 -3.41 11.72 24.90
C SER A 312 -2.30 10.99 24.13
N GLU A 313 -2.26 9.65 24.21
CA GLU A 313 -1.32 8.83 23.43
C GLU A 313 -1.60 8.92 21.93
N LEU A 314 -2.88 8.91 21.53
CA LEU A 314 -3.29 9.11 20.14
C LEU A 314 -2.83 10.47 19.58
N ALA A 315 -2.91 11.54 20.37
CA ALA A 315 -2.41 12.85 19.95
C ALA A 315 -0.89 12.85 19.72
N VAL A 316 -0.12 12.18 20.58
CA VAL A 316 1.34 12.01 20.38
C VAL A 316 1.65 11.20 19.13
N PHE A 317 0.88 10.14 18.88
CA PHE A 317 1.01 9.33 17.66
C PHE A 317 0.70 10.15 16.41
N ALA A 318 -0.34 11.00 16.44
CA ALA A 318 -0.67 11.92 15.36
C ALA A 318 0.51 12.85 15.02
N THR A 319 1.16 13.44 16.04
CA THR A 319 2.36 14.28 15.83
C THR A 319 3.53 13.51 15.21
N ALA A 320 3.72 12.23 15.58
CA ALA A 320 4.75 11.40 14.97
C ALA A 320 4.45 11.10 13.48
N MET A 321 3.18 10.87 13.15
CA MET A 321 2.73 10.66 11.78
C MET A 321 2.84 11.94 10.93
N GLU A 322 2.58 13.12 11.50
CA GLU A 322 2.81 14.42 10.85
C GLU A 322 4.28 14.57 10.42
N ARG A 323 5.21 14.19 11.30
CA ARG A 323 6.65 14.22 10.98
C ARG A 323 6.99 13.26 9.83
N LEU A 324 6.41 12.06 9.82
CA LEU A 324 6.61 11.09 8.74
C LEU A 324 6.09 11.64 7.40
N ALA A 325 4.91 12.26 7.38
CA ALA A 325 4.36 12.90 6.20
C ALA A 325 5.27 14.03 5.69
N ALA A 326 5.83 14.84 6.60
CA ALA A 326 6.78 15.89 6.25
C ALA A 326 8.10 15.34 5.67
N ASP A 327 8.60 14.21 6.17
CA ASP A 327 9.82 13.58 5.66
C ASP A 327 9.59 12.93 4.29
N LEU A 328 8.41 12.34 4.03
CA LEU A 328 8.02 11.87 2.70
C LEU A 328 8.00 13.02 1.67
N LYS A 329 7.48 14.18 2.06
CA LYS A 329 7.48 15.39 1.21
C LYS A 329 8.89 15.93 0.92
N LYS A 330 9.86 15.71 1.81
CA LYS A 330 11.27 16.09 1.55
C LYS A 330 11.96 15.16 0.56
N LEU A 331 11.62 13.86 0.58
CA LEU A 331 12.17 12.90 -0.38
C LEU A 331 11.77 13.25 -1.82
N GLU A 332 10.53 13.71 -2.03
CA GLU A 332 10.05 14.26 -3.30
C GLU A 332 10.95 15.42 -3.78
N GLN A 333 11.18 16.42 -2.92
CA GLN A 333 11.97 17.61 -3.26
C GLN A 333 13.47 17.34 -3.54
N GLN A 334 13.98 16.17 -3.12
CA GLN A 334 15.36 15.77 -3.38
C GLN A 334 15.53 15.08 -4.73
N GLN A 335 14.47 14.54 -5.32
CA GLN A 335 14.51 13.92 -6.66
C GLN A 335 14.36 14.92 -7.81
N ASP A 336 13.78 16.10 -7.54
CA ASP A 336 13.66 17.21 -8.51
C ASP A 336 14.95 18.05 -8.69
N LYS A 337 16.06 17.68 -8.04
CA LYS A 337 17.36 18.39 -8.10
C LYS A 337 18.42 17.61 -8.83
#